data_AF-A0A317ZCF8-F1
#
_entry.id   AF-A0A317ZCF8-F1
#
_cell.length_a   1.000
_cell.length_b   1.000
_cell.length_c   1.000
_cell.angle_alpha   90.00
_cell.angle_beta   90.00
_cell.angle_gamma   90.00
#
_symmetry.space_group_name_H-M   'P 1'
#
loop_
_entity.id
_entity.type
_entity.pdbx_description
1 polymer ?
#
loop_
_entity_poly.entity_id
_entity_poly.type
_entity_poly.pdbx_seq_one_letter_code
_entity_poly.pdbx_strand_id
1 'polypeptide(L)'
;GTSFDDISAVLNDINDDAICFFDIGSSEMNLDMAIEMYTGTHRIEKVDAPIVEGSFIAAVALSTGQTIDEAIASVDDAMASSIV
;
A
#
# COMPACT_ATOMS: atom_id res chain seq x y z
N GLY A 1 -8.70 14.81 -4.83
CA GLY A 1 -8.88 14.06 -6.09
C GLY A 1 -7.63 13.25 -6.32
N THR A 2 -7.74 12.13 -7.02
CA THR A 2 -6.60 11.26 -7.37
C THR A 2 -6.36 11.32 -8.87
N SER A 3 -5.09 11.24 -9.27
CA SER A 3 -4.64 11.28 -10.66
C SER A 3 -3.69 10.12 -10.91
N PHE A 4 -3.89 9.41 -12.01
CA PHE A 4 -2.95 8.39 -12.47
C PHE A 4 -1.54 8.95 -12.65
N ASP A 5 -1.40 10.14 -13.23
CA ASP A 5 -0.10 10.75 -13.53
C ASP A 5 0.70 11.04 -12.25
N ASP A 6 0.01 11.56 -11.21
CA ASP A 6 0.65 11.88 -9.93
C ASP A 6 1.10 10.61 -9.21
N ILE A 7 0.24 9.58 -9.18
CA ILE A 7 0.57 8.30 -8.54
C ILE A 7 1.74 7.64 -9.30
N SER A 8 1.69 7.61 -10.62
CA SER A 8 2.75 7.03 -11.45
C SER A 8 4.09 7.75 -11.25
N ALA A 9 4.08 9.08 -11.14
CA ALA A 9 5.29 9.83 -10.84
C ALA A 9 5.90 9.44 -9.49
N VAL A 10 5.07 9.28 -8.46
CA VAL A 10 5.53 8.83 -7.13
C VAL A 10 6.07 7.40 -7.18
N LEU A 11 5.33 6.46 -7.79
CA LEU A 11 5.76 5.06 -7.87
C LEU A 11 7.10 4.91 -8.61
N ASN A 12 7.33 5.70 -9.67
CA ASN A 12 8.60 5.65 -10.41
C ASN A 12 9.78 6.34 -9.70
N ASP A 13 9.55 7.07 -8.61
CA ASP A 13 10.58 7.78 -7.82
C ASP A 13 10.90 7.08 -6.48
N ILE A 14 10.26 5.94 -6.19
CA ILE A 14 10.54 5.17 -4.97
C ILE A 14 11.94 4.54 -5.01
N ASN A 15 12.55 4.42 -3.84
CA ASN A 15 13.89 3.83 -3.66
C ASN A 15 13.87 2.48 -2.94
N ASP A 16 12.69 2.05 -2.49
CA ASP A 16 12.44 0.84 -1.72
C ASP A 16 11.07 0.27 -2.10
N ASP A 17 10.79 -0.94 -1.63
CA ASP A 17 9.47 -1.56 -1.78
C ASP A 17 8.38 -0.75 -1.08
N ALA A 18 7.18 -0.73 -1.65
CA ALA A 18 6.07 0.10 -1.21
C ALA A 18 4.82 -0.73 -0.89
N ILE A 19 4.16 -0.38 0.21
CA ILE A 19 2.79 -0.82 0.53
C ILE A 19 1.87 0.36 0.25
N CYS A 20 0.89 0.16 -0.62
CA CYS A 20 -0.05 1.18 -1.05
C CYS A 20 -1.43 0.93 -0.45
N PHE A 21 -1.91 1.94 0.27
CA PHE A 21 -3.29 2.02 0.76
C PHE A 21 -4.04 3.07 -0.05
N PHE A 22 -5.35 2.88 -0.18
CA PHE A 22 -6.21 3.77 -0.93
C PHE A 22 -7.52 4.02 -0.17
N ASP A 23 -8.18 5.12 -0.51
CA ASP A 23 -9.58 5.35 -0.14
C ASP A 23 -10.49 4.89 -1.28
N ILE A 24 -11.78 4.77 -1.04
CA ILE A 24 -12.75 4.27 -2.01
C ILE A 24 -12.83 5.11 -3.30
N GLY A 25 -13.30 4.48 -4.38
CA GLY A 25 -13.64 5.16 -5.63
C GLY A 25 -12.44 5.34 -6.57
N SER A 26 -12.26 6.54 -7.12
CA SER A 26 -11.28 6.78 -8.20
C SER A 26 -9.83 6.53 -7.79
N SER A 27 -9.53 6.54 -6.49
CA SER A 27 -8.19 6.28 -5.97
C SER A 27 -7.76 4.85 -6.22
N GLU A 28 -8.67 3.87 -6.09
CA GLU A 28 -8.41 2.47 -6.36
C GLU A 28 -8.03 2.25 -7.82
N MET A 29 -8.90 2.69 -8.74
CA MET A 29 -8.69 2.51 -10.19
C MET A 29 -7.41 3.18 -10.69
N ASN A 30 -7.11 4.39 -10.20
CA ASN A 30 -5.89 5.10 -10.58
C ASN A 30 -4.64 4.42 -10.03
N LEU A 31 -4.70 3.87 -8.81
CA LEU A 31 -3.60 3.13 -8.20
C LEU A 31 -3.34 1.82 -8.94
N ASP A 32 -4.39 1.04 -9.25
CA ASP A 32 -4.26 -0.21 -10.01
C ASP A 32 -3.60 0.02 -11.35
N MET A 33 -4.05 1.02 -12.09
CA MET A 33 -3.46 1.38 -13.38
C MET A 33 -1.99 1.80 -13.25
N ALA A 34 -1.63 2.56 -12.22
CA ALA A 34 -0.26 2.98 -11.96
C ALA A 34 0.65 1.79 -11.61
N ILE A 35 0.16 0.84 -10.81
CA ILE A 35 0.87 -0.40 -10.46
C ILE A 35 1.05 -1.28 -11.71
N GLU A 36 0.02 -1.43 -12.54
CA GLU A 36 0.10 -2.20 -13.80
C GLU A 36 1.11 -1.61 -14.79
N MET A 37 1.24 -0.28 -14.82
CA MET A 37 2.16 0.44 -15.72
C MET A 37 3.55 0.66 -15.13
N TYR A 38 3.76 0.30 -13.87
CA TYR A 38 5.04 0.49 -13.20
C TYR A 38 6.11 -0.45 -13.79
N THR A 39 7.29 0.12 -14.07
CA THR A 39 8.40 -0.59 -14.72
C THR A 39 9.69 -0.59 -13.90
N GLY A 40 9.63 -0.08 -12.66
CA GLY A 40 10.77 -0.08 -11.75
C GLY A 40 11.04 -1.46 -11.16
N THR A 41 12.07 -1.54 -10.30
CA THR A 41 12.57 -2.81 -9.75
C THR A 41 12.04 -3.15 -8.36
N HIS A 42 11.45 -2.17 -7.68
CA HIS A 42 10.92 -2.33 -6.33
C HIS A 42 9.53 -2.96 -6.35
N ARG A 43 9.22 -3.76 -5.33
CA ARG A 43 7.91 -4.36 -5.15
C ARG A 43 6.89 -3.29 -4.75
N ILE A 44 5.72 -3.30 -5.37
CA ILE A 44 4.61 -2.42 -5.02
C ILE A 44 3.40 -3.30 -4.74
N GLU A 45 2.91 -3.27 -3.51
CA GLU A 45 1.77 -4.07 -3.07
C GLU A 45 0.59 -3.18 -2.70
N LYS A 46 -0.55 -3.41 -3.34
CA LYS A 46 -1.82 -2.81 -2.92
C LYS A 46 -2.43 -3.67 -1.81
N VAL A 47 -2.77 -3.05 -0.67
CA VAL A 47 -3.37 -3.74 0.47
C VAL A 47 -4.77 -3.19 0.74
N ASP A 48 -5.75 -4.08 0.82
CA ASP A 48 -7.14 -3.76 1.12
C ASP A 48 -7.34 -3.62 2.63
N ALA A 49 -7.16 -2.40 3.14
CA ALA A 49 -7.42 -2.05 4.54
C ALA A 49 -7.84 -0.57 4.66
N PRO A 50 -8.54 -0.17 5.73
CA PRO A 50 -8.79 1.23 6.03
C PRO A 50 -7.47 2.03 6.00
N ILE A 51 -7.44 3.11 5.22
CA ILE A 51 -6.20 3.84 4.92
C ILE A 51 -5.45 4.31 6.18
N VAL A 52 -6.17 4.66 7.26
CA VAL A 52 -5.54 5.14 8.50
C VAL A 52 -5.00 3.98 9.32
N GLU A 53 -5.84 3.00 9.66
CA GLU A 53 -5.49 1.89 10.51
C GLU A 53 -4.46 0.97 9.85
N GLY A 54 -4.66 0.64 8.57
CA GLY A 54 -3.76 -0.22 7.81
C GLY A 54 -2.37 0.39 7.64
N SER A 55 -2.30 1.68 7.24
CA SER A 55 -1.01 2.36 7.09
C SER A 55 -0.27 2.52 8.42
N PHE A 56 -1.00 2.79 9.50
CA PHE A 56 -0.41 2.88 10.84
C PHE A 56 0.18 1.54 11.29
N ILE A 57 -0.56 0.44 11.14
CA ILE A 57 -0.10 -0.90 11.51
C ILE A 57 1.12 -1.31 10.68
N ALA A 58 1.06 -1.13 9.36
CA ALA A 58 2.19 -1.42 8.48
C ALA A 58 3.43 -0.58 8.83
N ALA A 59 3.27 0.71 9.08
CA ALA A 59 4.37 1.59 9.48
C ALA A 59 5.00 1.17 10.81
N VAL A 60 4.18 0.78 11.79
CA VAL A 60 4.68 0.25 13.08
C VAL A 60 5.44 -1.05 12.86
N ALA A 61 4.87 -2.00 12.11
CA ALA A 61 5.52 -3.28 11.82
C ALA A 61 6.91 -3.07 11.18
N LEU A 62 6.98 -2.28 10.11
CA LEU A 62 8.22 -1.94 9.43
C LEU A 62 9.21 -1.22 10.35
N SER A 63 8.73 -0.31 11.21
CA SER A 63 9.60 0.42 12.15
C SER A 63 10.28 -0.48 13.19
N THR A 64 9.72 -1.67 13.44
CA THR A 64 10.30 -2.68 14.35
C THR A 64 11.21 -3.68 13.65
N GLY A 65 11.43 -3.51 12.35
CA GLY A 65 12.34 -4.34 11.55
C GLY A 65 11.68 -5.54 10.89
N GLN A 66 10.35 -5.60 10.87
CA GLN A 66 9.62 -6.61 10.09
C GLN A 66 9.81 -6.38 8.58
N THR A 67 9.76 -7.46 7.82
CA THR A 67 9.75 -7.44 6.35
C THR A 67 8.42 -6.93 5.81
N ILE A 68 8.37 -6.59 4.51
CA ILE A 68 7.14 -6.17 3.84
C ILE A 68 6.03 -7.24 3.94
N ASP A 69 6.38 -8.53 3.79
CA ASP A 69 5.42 -9.64 3.90
C ASP A 69 4.87 -9.78 5.31
N GLU A 70 5.73 -9.64 6.33
CA GLU A 70 5.31 -9.67 7.73
C GLU A 70 4.46 -8.44 8.10
N ALA A 71 4.73 -7.28 7.51
CA ALA A 71 3.94 -6.08 7.69
C ALA A 71 2.54 -6.22 7.08
N ILE A 72 2.44 -6.77 5.86
CA ILE A 72 1.16 -7.08 5.20
C ILE A 72 0.37 -8.08 6.03
N ALA A 73 1.00 -9.17 6.48
CA ALA A 73 0.36 -10.16 7.35
C ALA A 73 -0.15 -9.54 8.66
N SER A 74 0.59 -8.60 9.25
CA SER A 74 0.17 -7.88 10.46
C SER A 74 -1.08 -7.02 10.23
N VAL A 75 -1.21 -6.43 9.04
CA VAL A 75 -2.43 -5.70 8.64
C VAL A 75 -3.59 -6.67 8.48
N ASP A 76 -3.40 -7.77 7.76
CA ASP A 76 -4.44 -8.79 7.53
C ASP A 76 -4.97 -9.39 8.84
N ASP A 77 -4.08 -9.73 9.77
CA ASP A 77 -4.42 -10.28 11.09
C ASP A 77 -5.24 -9.29 11.93
N ALA A 78 -4.88 -8.01 11.88
CA ALA A 78 -5.60 -6.95 12.59
C ALA A 78 -6.98 -6.68 11.98
N MET A 79 -7.11 -6.76 10.65
CA MET A 79 -8.39 -6.61 9.96
C MET A 79 -9.32 -7.80 10.24
N ALA A 80 -8.79 -9.02 10.25
CA ALA A 80 -9.55 -10.22 10.59
C ALA A 80 -10.07 -10.18 12.04
N SER A 81 -9.26 -9.66 12.97
CA SER A 81 -9.63 -9.51 14.38
C SER A 81 -10.69 -8.42 14.64
N SER A 82 -10.85 -7.46 13.73
CA SER A 82 -11.80 -6.34 13.85
C SER A 82 -13.22 -6.69 13.40
N ILE A 83 -13.42 -7.86 12.78
CA ILE A 83 -14.71 -8.35 12.26
C ILE A 83 -15.42 -9.29 13.27
N VAL A 84 -14.79 -9.63 14.40
CA VAL A 84 -15.36 -10.47 15.48
C VAL A 84 -15.79 -9.65 16.69
#